data_AF-A0A9E2R751-F1
#
_entry.id   AF-A0A9E2R751-F1
#
_cell.length_a   1.000
_cell.length_b   1.000
_cell.length_c   1.000
_cell.angle_alpha   90.00
_cell.angle_beta   90.00
_cell.angle_gamma   90.00
#
_symmetry.space_group_name_H-M   'P 1'
#
loop_
_entity.id
_entity.type
_entity.pdbx_description
1 polymer ?
#
loop_
_entity_poly.entity_id
_entity_poly.type
_entity_poly.pdbx_seq_one_letter_code
_entity_poly.pdbx_strand_id
1 'polypeptide(L)'
;MATESKNRKPAFTVKRGNVKVPGYSRKQTKNGTEYTNYLVPDYSAGRRKVWTFADFAAAKTKAAEVAEATASGRTEVLQWEDDLRVEIRKSLDNLQPTGLTLLPACSLFTQAVNILGGTDDLLAACQH
;
A
#
# COMPACT_ATOMS: atom_id res chain seq x y z
N MET A 1 16.27 -29.29 -16.15
CA MET A 1 16.84 -29.45 -14.80
C MET A 1 15.83 -28.90 -13.79
N ALA A 2 14.98 -29.77 -13.23
CA ALA A 2 14.04 -29.38 -12.19
C ALA A 2 14.83 -29.12 -10.90
N THR A 3 14.82 -27.89 -10.41
CA THR A 3 15.43 -27.54 -9.13
C THR A 3 14.53 -28.08 -8.02
N GLU A 4 15.00 -29.09 -7.30
CA GLU A 4 14.38 -29.57 -6.07
C GLU A 4 14.07 -28.39 -5.15
N SER A 5 12.79 -28.08 -4.96
CA SER A 5 12.37 -27.10 -3.98
C SER A 5 12.57 -27.70 -2.58
N LYS A 6 13.77 -27.58 -2.02
CA LYS A 6 14.01 -27.88 -0.60
C LYS A 6 13.00 -27.07 0.20
N ASN A 7 12.08 -27.76 0.87
CA ASN A 7 11.02 -27.20 1.69
C ASN A 7 11.67 -26.46 2.88
N ARG A 8 12.06 -25.19 2.68
CA ARG A 8 12.74 -24.41 3.70
C ARG A 8 11.73 -24.08 4.79
N LYS A 9 12.06 -24.40 6.05
CA LYS A 9 11.24 -23.97 7.19
C LYS A 9 11.22 -22.43 7.22
N PRO A 10 10.05 -21.80 7.36
CA PRO A 10 9.98 -20.36 7.52
C PRO A 10 10.67 -19.95 8.82
N ALA A 11 11.42 -18.85 8.77
CA ALA A 11 12.03 -18.23 9.95
C ALA A 11 10.96 -17.61 10.86
N PHE A 12 9.87 -17.13 10.28
CA PHE A 12 8.69 -16.66 11.00
C PHE A 12 7.45 -16.79 10.12
N THR A 13 6.26 -16.75 10.73
CA THR A 13 4.99 -16.74 10.00
C THR A 13 4.05 -15.74 10.66
N VAL A 14 3.47 -14.84 9.87
CA VAL A 14 2.43 -13.93 10.34
C VAL A 14 1.07 -14.45 9.89
N LYS A 15 0.07 -14.39 10.78
CA LYS A 15 -1.31 -14.82 10.51
C LYS A 15 -2.28 -13.65 10.65
N ARG A 16 -3.25 -13.58 9.74
CA ARG A 16 -4.43 -12.70 9.79
C ARG A 16 -5.63 -13.50 9.26
N GLY A 17 -6.58 -13.82 10.14
CA GLY A 17 -7.68 -14.74 9.82
C GLY A 17 -7.16 -16.07 9.25
N ASN A 18 -7.64 -16.44 8.06
CA ASN A 18 -7.22 -17.66 7.36
C ASN A 18 -5.93 -17.50 6.54
N VAL A 19 -5.39 -16.29 6.43
CA VAL A 19 -4.16 -16.02 5.66
C VAL A 19 -2.92 -16.22 6.53
N LYS A 20 -1.93 -16.93 5.97
CA LYS A 20 -0.62 -17.16 6.59
C LYS A 20 0.48 -16.71 5.63
N VAL A 21 1.31 -15.76 6.05
CA VAL A 21 2.44 -15.25 5.26
C VAL A 21 3.74 -15.71 5.91
N PRO A 22 4.51 -16.62 5.27
CA PRO A 22 5.79 -17.09 5.78
C PRO A 22 6.92 -16.13 5.42
N GLY A 23 7.83 -15.85 6.34
CA GLY A 23 9.11 -15.19 6.09
C GLY A 23 10.26 -16.19 6.14
N TYR A 24 11.21 -16.11 5.20
CA TYR A 24 12.36 -17.01 5.11
C TYR A 24 13.65 -16.26 5.35
N SER A 25 14.60 -16.86 6.06
CA SER A 25 15.97 -16.34 6.12
C SER A 25 16.81 -16.94 4.99
N ARG A 26 17.70 -16.13 4.43
CA ARG A 26 18.70 -16.53 3.44
C ARG A 26 20.01 -15.86 3.78
N LYS A 27 21.05 -16.67 3.94
CA LYS A 27 22.42 -16.18 3.97
C LYS A 27 22.89 -15.87 2.56
N GLN A 28 23.53 -14.73 2.40
CA GLN A 28 24.08 -14.26 1.13
C GLN A 28 25.48 -13.70 1.37
N THR A 29 26.46 -14.25 0.67
CA THR A 29 27.83 -13.73 0.72
C THR A 29 28.01 -12.66 -0.36
N LYS A 30 28.53 -11.49 0.01
CA LYS A 30 28.90 -10.42 -0.93
C LYS A 30 30.28 -9.89 -0.52
N ASN A 31 31.22 -9.89 -1.45
CA ASN A 31 32.61 -9.46 -1.23
C ASN A 31 33.27 -10.14 -0.01
N GLY A 32 33.06 -11.46 0.15
CA GLY A 32 33.61 -12.23 1.27
C GLY A 32 32.89 -12.04 2.62
N THR A 33 31.93 -11.12 2.72
CA THR A 33 31.13 -10.91 3.94
C THR A 33 29.79 -11.65 3.83
N GLU A 34 29.42 -12.41 4.87
CA GLU A 34 28.13 -13.11 4.94
C GLU A 34 27.05 -12.21 5.54
N TYR A 35 25.97 -11.98 4.79
CA TYR A 35 24.81 -11.21 5.21
C TYR A 35 23.60 -12.13 5.39
N THR A 36 22.77 -11.85 6.39
CA THR A 36 21.46 -12.51 6.53
C THR A 36 20.38 -11.60 5.97
N ASN A 37 19.67 -12.08 4.96
CA ASN A 37 18.52 -11.41 4.38
C ASN A 37 17.24 -12.19 4.73
N TYR A 38 16.15 -11.46 4.89
CA TYR A 38 14.81 -11.98 5.15
C TYR A 38 13.92 -11.75 3.93
N LEU A 39 13.27 -12.82 3.48
CA LEU A 39 12.46 -12.86 2.27
C LEU A 39 11.00 -13.03 2.66
N VAL A 40 10.13 -12.16 2.14
CA VAL A 40 8.68 -12.22 2.34
C VAL A 40 8.01 -12.39 0.98
N PRO A 41 7.37 -13.55 0.71
CA PRO A 41 6.56 -13.72 -0.48
C PRO A 41 5.26 -12.95 -0.32
N ASP A 42 4.88 -12.25 -1.38
CA ASP A 42 3.69 -11.42 -1.45
C ASP A 42 2.88 -11.85 -2.68
N TYR A 43 1.64 -12.24 -2.41
CA TYR A 43 0.66 -12.67 -3.41
C TYR A 43 -0.55 -11.73 -3.46
N SER A 44 -0.52 -10.62 -2.72
CA SER A 44 -1.64 -9.67 -2.67
C SER A 44 -1.99 -9.15 -4.08
N ALA A 45 -0.98 -8.92 -4.93
CA ALA A 45 -1.12 -8.45 -6.31
C ALA A 45 -1.59 -9.49 -7.34
N GLY A 46 -2.09 -10.66 -6.92
CA GLY A 46 -2.45 -11.76 -7.83
C GLY A 46 -1.26 -12.44 -8.54
N ARG A 47 -0.06 -11.88 -8.43
CA ARG A 47 1.22 -12.47 -8.86
C ARG A 47 2.22 -12.49 -7.72
N ARG A 48 3.11 -13.48 -7.74
CA ARG A 48 4.16 -13.63 -6.72
C ARG A 48 5.21 -12.52 -6.86
N LYS A 49 5.34 -11.68 -5.83
CA LYS A 49 6.49 -10.80 -5.60
C LYS A 49 7.26 -11.29 -4.37
N VAL A 50 8.58 -11.11 -4.34
CA VAL A 50 9.38 -11.44 -3.16
C VAL A 50 10.08 -10.17 -2.68
N TRP A 51 9.73 -9.73 -1.48
CA TRP A 51 10.39 -8.63 -0.80
C TRP A 51 11.60 -9.16 -0.05
N THR A 52 12.71 -8.44 -0.12
CA THR A 52 13.96 -8.80 0.56
C THR A 52 14.35 -7.68 1.52
N PHE A 53 14.62 -8.02 2.76
CA PHE A 53 14.99 -7.09 3.82
C PHE A 53 16.27 -7.55 4.49
N ALA A 54 17.11 -6.61 4.93
CA ALA A 54 18.26 -6.93 5.79
C ALA A 54 17.82 -7.09 7.27
N ASP A 55 16.75 -6.40 7.66
CA ASP A 55 16.24 -6.38 9.03
C ASP A 55 15.04 -7.34 9.24
N PHE A 56 15.03 -8.03 10.37
CA PHE A 56 14.00 -8.99 10.73
C PHE A 56 12.66 -8.31 11.07
N ALA A 57 12.70 -7.19 11.79
CA ALA A 57 11.50 -6.47 12.19
C ALA A 57 10.79 -5.87 10.97
N ALA A 58 11.54 -5.26 10.05
CA ALA A 58 11.02 -4.76 8.78
C ALA A 58 10.35 -5.88 7.96
N ALA A 59 10.98 -7.05 7.88
CA ALA A 59 10.40 -8.21 7.20
C ALA A 59 9.09 -8.67 7.87
N LYS A 60 9.04 -8.67 9.21
CA LYS A 60 7.84 -9.06 9.97
C LYS A 60 6.70 -8.06 9.78
N THR A 61 6.99 -6.77 9.79
CA THR A 61 6.02 -5.71 9.48
C THR A 61 5.46 -5.90 8.08
N LYS A 62 6.33 -6.11 7.07
CA LYS A 62 5.85 -6.33 5.70
C LYS A 62 4.97 -7.58 5.59
N ALA A 63 5.35 -8.68 6.25
CA ALA A 63 4.53 -9.89 6.25
C ALA A 63 3.15 -9.67 6.90
N ALA A 64 3.05 -8.80 7.90
CA ALA A 64 1.78 -8.42 8.50
C ALA A 64 0.91 -7.60 7.54
N GLU A 65 1.48 -6.63 6.83
CA GLU A 65 0.79 -5.87 5.78
C GLU A 65 0.26 -6.78 4.67
N VAL A 66 1.08 -7.71 4.18
CA VAL A 66 0.69 -8.66 3.14
C VAL A 66 -0.44 -9.57 3.64
N ALA A 67 -0.36 -10.05 4.87
CA ALA A 67 -1.38 -10.89 5.47
C ALA A 67 -2.72 -10.14 5.57
N GLU A 68 -2.69 -8.88 5.99
CA GLU A 68 -3.87 -8.02 6.10
C GLU A 68 -4.49 -7.70 4.73
N ALA A 69 -3.66 -7.35 3.76
CA ALA A 69 -4.10 -7.03 2.40
C ALA A 69 -4.77 -8.24 1.73
N THR A 70 -4.14 -9.41 1.85
CA THR A 70 -4.68 -10.66 1.30
C THR A 70 -5.98 -11.05 2.03
N ALA A 71 -6.02 -10.93 3.37
CA ALA A 71 -7.21 -11.28 4.15
C ALA A 71 -8.41 -10.37 3.84
N SER A 72 -8.16 -9.10 3.53
CA SER A 72 -9.18 -8.13 3.17
C SER A 72 -9.57 -8.14 1.68
N GLY A 73 -8.99 -9.03 0.87
CA GLY A 73 -9.27 -9.11 -0.57
C GLY A 73 -8.80 -7.89 -1.36
N ARG A 74 -7.91 -7.06 -0.80
CA ARG A 74 -7.33 -5.92 -1.50
C ARG A 74 -6.21 -6.43 -2.40
N THR A 75 -6.50 -6.54 -3.69
CA THR A 75 -5.56 -6.99 -4.72
C THR A 75 -4.44 -5.99 -5.00
N GLU A 76 -4.53 -4.77 -4.51
CA GLU A 76 -3.40 -3.86 -4.47
C GLU A 76 -3.38 -3.22 -3.09
N VAL A 77 -2.33 -3.49 -2.32
CA VAL A 77 -1.79 -2.42 -1.48
C VAL A 77 -1.24 -1.41 -2.47
N LEU A 78 -2.12 -0.59 -3.04
CA LEU A 78 -1.72 0.73 -3.52
C LEU A 78 -1.03 1.32 -2.30
N GLN A 79 0.29 1.34 -2.36
CA GLN A 79 1.09 2.08 -1.43
C GLN A 79 0.83 3.51 -1.83
N TRP A 80 -0.33 4.04 -1.43
CA TRP A 80 -0.59 5.47 -1.43
C TRP A 80 0.63 6.03 -0.71
N GLU A 81 1.47 6.77 -1.44
CA GLU A 81 2.60 7.49 -0.85
C GLU A 81 2.04 8.20 0.39
N ASP A 82 2.76 8.16 1.52
CA ASP A 82 2.17 8.57 2.81
C ASP A 82 1.58 10.00 2.75
N ASP A 83 2.14 10.84 1.87
CA ASP A 83 1.65 12.17 1.53
C ASP A 83 0.24 12.17 0.93
N LEU A 84 -0.06 11.28 -0.02
CA LEU A 84 -1.37 11.17 -0.65
C LEU A 84 -2.45 10.68 0.33
N ARG A 85 -2.08 9.83 1.29
CA ARG A 85 -3.00 9.42 2.37
C ARG A 85 -3.35 10.59 3.28
N VAL A 86 -2.35 11.43 3.62
CA VAL A 86 -2.56 12.64 4.42
C VAL A 86 -3.43 13.65 3.65
N GLU A 87 -3.19 13.81 2.36
CA GLU A 87 -3.93 14.72 1.49
C GLU A 87 -5.41 14.32 1.36
N ILE A 88 -5.70 13.04 1.16
CA ILE A 88 -7.09 12.55 1.14
C ILE A 88 -7.78 12.78 2.47
N ARG A 89 -7.10 12.49 3.60
CA ARG A 89 -7.70 12.68 4.92
C ARG A 89 -8.08 14.14 5.15
N LYS A 90 -7.15 15.06 4.87
CA LYS A 90 -7.41 16.50 4.96
C LYS A 90 -8.53 16.95 4.02
N SER A 91 -8.58 16.39 2.81
CA SER A 91 -9.65 16.70 1.84
C SER A 91 -11.01 16.28 2.35
N LEU A 92 -11.12 15.11 2.99
CA LEU A 92 -12.37 14.65 3.62
C LEU A 92 -12.74 15.53 4.81
N ASP A 93 -11.78 15.94 5.64
CA ASP A 93 -12.01 16.87 6.76
C ASP A 93 -12.55 18.22 6.25
N ASN A 94 -12.00 18.75 5.16
CA ASN A 94 -12.46 20.00 4.53
C ASN A 94 -13.88 19.90 3.94
N LEU A 95 -14.28 18.71 3.46
CA LEU A 95 -15.62 18.49 2.90
C LEU A 95 -16.68 18.24 3.96
N GLN A 96 -16.30 17.94 5.21
CA GLN A 96 -17.23 17.63 6.31
C GLN A 96 -18.37 18.66 6.46
N PRO A 97 -18.14 19.99 6.37
CA PRO A 97 -19.21 20.98 6.50
C PRO A 97 -20.24 20.93 5.35
N THR A 98 -19.85 20.44 4.18
CA THR A 98 -20.72 20.37 2.99
C THR A 98 -21.56 19.10 2.93
N GLY A 99 -21.21 18.07 3.72
CA GLY A 99 -21.82 16.75 3.66
C GLY A 99 -21.50 15.95 2.38
N LEU A 100 -20.70 16.50 1.47
CA LEU A 100 -20.30 15.84 0.24
C LEU A 100 -19.14 14.85 0.46
N THR A 101 -19.12 13.79 -0.33
CA THR A 101 -17.96 12.90 -0.45
C THR A 101 -17.01 13.40 -1.54
N LEU A 102 -15.79 12.86 -1.59
CA LEU A 102 -14.72 13.35 -2.47
C LEU A 102 -15.13 13.39 -3.96
N LEU A 103 -15.75 12.32 -4.45
CA LEU A 103 -16.18 12.17 -5.84
C LEU A 103 -17.18 13.24 -6.30
N PRO A 104 -18.35 13.42 -5.65
CA PRO A 104 -19.30 14.46 -6.02
C PRO A 104 -18.71 15.87 -5.85
N ALA A 105 -17.86 16.11 -4.86
CA ALA A 105 -17.16 17.40 -4.70
C ALA A 105 -16.25 17.71 -5.90
N CYS A 106 -15.43 16.74 -6.34
CA CYS A 106 -14.58 16.92 -7.52
C CYS A 106 -15.40 17.12 -8.81
N SER A 107 -16.53 16.42 -8.93
CA SER A 107 -17.44 16.59 -10.08
C SER A 107 -18.04 17.99 -10.11
N LEU A 108 -18.53 18.49 -8.98
CA LEU A 108 -19.06 19.85 -8.84
C LEU A 108 -18.00 20.91 -9.13
N PHE A 109 -16.79 20.75 -8.58
CA PHE A 109 -15.68 21.65 -8.84
C PHE A 109 -15.36 21.73 -10.33
N THR A 110 -15.24 20.58 -11.01
CA THR A 110 -14.95 20.53 -12.45
C THR A 110 -16.05 21.22 -13.27
N GLN A 111 -17.32 21.00 -12.92
CA GLN A 111 -18.44 21.65 -13.58
C GLN A 111 -18.42 23.18 -13.38
N ALA A 112 -18.16 23.64 -12.15
CA ALA A 112 -18.09 25.06 -11.83
C ALA A 112 -16.95 25.76 -12.59
N VAL A 113 -15.76 25.15 -12.63
CA VAL A 113 -14.61 25.67 -13.39
C VAL A 113 -14.92 25.73 -14.89
N ASN A 114 -15.60 24.72 -15.45
CA ASN A 114 -15.98 24.72 -16.85
C ASN A 114 -17.01 25.83 -17.18
N ILE A 115 -17.94 26.12 -16.27
CA ILE A 115 -18.93 27.18 -16.44
C ILE A 115 -18.25 28.57 -16.42
N LEU A 116 -17.29 28.76 -15.52
CA LEU A 116 -16.61 30.04 -15.32
C LEU A 116 -15.41 30.23 -16.26
N GLY A 117 -14.95 29.19 -16.93
CA GLY A 117 -13.78 29.23 -17.82
C GLY A 117 -12.44 29.29 -17.09
N GLY A 118 -12.41 29.07 -15.77
CA GLY A 118 -11.22 29.20 -14.94
C GLY A 118 -11.52 29.02 -13.45
N THR A 119 -10.46 28.99 -12.63
CA THR A 119 -10.55 28.84 -11.17
C THR A 119 -10.54 30.16 -10.41
N ASP A 120 -10.06 31.24 -11.03
CA ASP A 120 -9.78 32.51 -10.35
C ASP A 120 -11.08 33.21 -9.90
N ASP A 121 -12.14 33.09 -10.68
CA ASP A 121 -13.42 33.75 -10.42
C ASP A 121 -14.39 32.90 -9.58
N LEU A 122 -14.01 31.67 -9.21
CA LEU A 122 -14.94 30.70 -8.59
C LEU A 122 -15.44 31.14 -7.23
N LEU A 123 -14.56 31.67 -6.37
CA LEU A 123 -14.97 32.18 -5.06
C LEU A 123 -15.71 33.51 -5.17
N ALA A 124 -15.33 34.37 -6.12
CA ALA A 124 -16.01 35.64 -6.36
C ALA A 124 -17.46 35.39 -6.82
N ALA A 125 -17.67 34.41 -7.70
CA ALA A 125 -19.01 34.02 -8.16
C ALA A 125 -19.91 33.49 -7.03
N CYS A 126 -19.35 32.88 -5.97
CA CYS A 126 -20.12 32.39 -4.82
C CYS A 126 -20.47 33.48 -3.78
N GLN A 127 -19.90 34.68 -3.90
CA GLN A 127 -20.15 35.79 -2.96
C GLN A 127 -21.35 36.67 -3.37
N HIS A 128 -21.94 36.40 -4.54
CA HIS A 128 -23.09 37.10 -5.10
C HIS A 128 -24.34 36.21 -5.13
#